data_AF-A0A527YS20-F1
#
_entry.id   AF-A0A527YS20-F1
#
_cell.length_a   1.000
_cell.length_b   1.000
_cell.length_c   1.000
_cell.angle_alpha   90.00
_cell.angle_beta   90.00
_cell.angle_gamma   90.00
#
_symmetry.space_group_name_H-M   'P 1'
#
loop_
_entity.id
_entity.type
_entity.pdbx_description
1 polymer ?
#
loop_
_entity_poly.entity_id
_entity_poly.type
_entity_poly.pdbx_seq_one_letter_code
_entity_poly.pdbx_strand_id
1 'polypeptide(L)' 'NRTTATVRLSTEEKRQNTTRREHWVAVIKFRYTSTPLKNEYRFDNPLGFQVTEYRRDQESLPDAAPADRTVQ' A
#
# COMPACT_ATOMS: atom_id res chain seq x y z
N ASN A 1 14.55 9.45 -10.64
CA ASN A 1 13.15 9.34 -10.15
C ASN A 1 13.09 9.63 -8.64
N ARG A 2 13.15 10.91 -8.23
CA ARG A 2 13.22 11.31 -6.80
C ARG A 2 11.85 11.58 -6.15
N THR A 3 10.78 11.45 -6.94
CA THR A 3 9.38 11.81 -6.62
C THR A 3 8.43 10.63 -6.82
N THR A 4 8.97 9.42 -6.97
CA THR A 4 8.19 8.19 -7.15
C THR A 4 8.68 7.17 -6.15
N ALA A 5 7.77 6.58 -5.38
CA ALA A 5 8.04 5.53 -4.42
C ALA A 5 7.22 4.29 -4.76
N THR A 6 7.83 3.12 -4.59
CA THR A 6 7.15 1.83 -4.64
C THR A 6 7.05 1.29 -3.22
N VAL A 7 5.83 0.97 -2.79
CA VAL A 7 5.54 0.48 -1.44
C VAL A 7 4.89 -0.89 -1.56
N ARG A 8 5.50 -1.90 -0.94
CA ARG A 8 4.90 -3.24 -0.80
C ARG A 8 4.15 -3.29 0.51
N LEU A 9 2.90 -3.72 0.47
CA LEU A 9 2.04 -3.83 1.65
C LEU A 9 1.26 -5.14 1.61
N SER A 10 1.08 -5.76 2.77
CA SER A 10 0.21 -6.92 2.96
C SER A 10 -0.97 -6.52 3.84
N THR A 11 -2.19 -6.82 3.41
CA THR A 11 -3.39 -6.61 4.20
C THR A 11 -3.87 -7.94 4.77
N GLU A 12 -4.13 -7.98 6.06
CA GLU A 12 -4.68 -9.15 6.74
C GLU A 12 -6.12 -8.86 7.16
N GLU A 13 -7.07 -9.53 6.53
CA GLU A 13 -8.47 -9.48 6.92
C GLU A 13 -8.78 -10.68 7.82
N LYS A 14 -9.06 -10.40 9.10
CA LYS A 14 -9.45 -11.41 10.08
C LYS A 14 -10.98 -11.46 10.18
N ARG A 15 -11.57 -12.53 9.63
CA ARG A 15 -12.99 -12.91 9.80
C ARG A 15 -13.08 -14.00 10.88
N GLN A 16 -14.27 -14.17 11.48
CA GLN A 16 -14.52 -15.04 12.64
C GLN A 16 -13.87 -16.44 12.58
N ASN A 17 -13.66 -17.01 11.39
CA ASN A 17 -13.01 -18.31 11.22
C ASN A 17 -11.99 -18.36 10.07
N THR A 18 -11.62 -17.21 9.49
CA THR A 18 -10.71 -17.16 8.34
C THR A 18 -9.85 -15.92 8.40
N THR A 19 -8.54 -16.09 8.24
CA THR A 19 -7.61 -14.98 8.02
C THR A 19 -7.22 -15.00 6.55
N ARG A 20 -7.58 -13.95 5.81
CA ARG A 20 -7.19 -13.78 4.41
C ARG A 20 -6.06 -12.76 4.35
N ARG A 21 -4.89 -13.17 3.86
CA ARG A 21 -3.76 -12.27 3.61
C ARG A 21 -3.70 -11.96 2.12
N GLU A 22 -3.76 -10.69 1.78
CA GLU A 22 -3.62 -10.20 0.40
C GLU A 22 -2.37 -9.34 0.29
N HIS A 23 -1.71 -9.41 -0.86
CA HIS A 23 -0.47 -8.69 -1.13
C HIS A 23 -0.73 -7.65 -2.21
N TRP A 24 -0.15 -6.47 -2.01
CA TRP A 24 -0.36 -5.32 -2.87
C TRP A 24 0.94 -4.58 -3.09
N VAL A 25 1.08 -4.03 -4.30
CA VAL A 25 2.14 -3.09 -4.63
C VAL A 25 1.51 -1.75 -4.95
N ALA A 26 1.91 -0.72 -4.21
CA ALA A 26 1.50 0.65 -4.47
C ALA A 26 2.64 1.44 -5.12
N VAL A 27 2.30 2.18 -6.18
CA VAL A 27 3.18 3.16 -6.81
C VAL A 27 2.63 4.54 -6.52
N ILE A 28 3.44 5.36 -5.87
CA ILE A 28 3.05 6.68 -5.38
C ILE A 28 3.95 7.73 -6.02
N LYS A 29 3.34 8.72 -6.66
CA LYS A 29 4.04 9.92 -7.12
C LYS A 29 3.74 11.06 -6.15
N PHE A 30 4.78 11.66 -5.62
CA PHE A 30 4.67 12.67 -4.58
C PHE A 30 5.58 13.87 -4.85
N ARG A 31 5.21 15.02 -4.28
CA ARG A 31 6.00 16.24 -4.27
C ARG A 31 5.97 16.87 -2.88
N TYR A 32 7.00 17.63 -2.55
CA TYR A 32 7.01 18.48 -1.37
C TYR A 32 6.71 19.92 -1.78
N THR A 33 5.89 20.62 -1.00
CA THR A 33 5.63 22.05 -1.18
C THR A 33 6.00 22.80 0.11
N SER A 34 6.84 23.83 0.00
CA SER A 34 7.32 24.61 1.16
C SER A 34 6.27 25.59 1.70
N THR A 35 5.17 25.79 0.97
CA THR A 35 4.06 26.66 1.35
C THR A 35 2.81 25.84 1.66
N PRO A 36 2.48 25.66 2.95
CA PRO A 36 1.18 25.12 3.34
C PRO A 36 0.09 26.15 3.10
N LEU A 37 -1.04 25.70 2.55
CA LEU A 37 -2.14 26.57 2.11
C LEU A 37 -2.94 27.17 3.29
N LYS A 38 -2.85 26.59 4.49
CA LYS A 38 -3.49 27.05 5.74
C LYS A 38 -2.64 26.69 6.96
N ASN A 39 -2.63 27.56 7.98
CA ASN A 39 -1.79 27.41 9.17
C ASN A 39 -2.18 26.20 10.05
N GLU A 40 -3.43 25.74 9.98
CA GLU A 40 -3.95 24.60 10.75
C GLU A 40 -3.36 23.25 10.32
N TYR A 41 -2.99 23.08 9.04
CA TYR A 41 -2.42 21.83 8.53
C TYR A 41 -0.90 21.72 8.66
N ARG A 42 -0.24 22.77 9.18
CA ARG A 42 1.23 22.76 9.38
C ARG A 42 1.67 21.76 10.44
N PHE A 43 0.82 21.46 11.43
CA PHE A 43 1.15 20.54 12.50
C PHE A 43 1.25 19.09 12.00
N ASP A 44 0.33 18.65 11.15
CA ASP A 44 0.34 17.29 10.60
C ASP A 44 1.29 17.14 9.40
N ASN A 45 1.49 18.22 8.63
CA ASN A 45 2.29 18.18 7.41
C ASN A 45 3.28 19.36 7.30
N PRO A 46 4.35 19.38 8.12
CA PRO A 46 5.31 20.47 8.16
C PRO A 46 6.11 20.65 6.85
N LEU A 47 6.21 19.60 6.04
CA LEU A 47 6.95 19.59 4.76
C LEU A 47 6.05 19.75 3.52
N GLY A 48 4.73 19.84 3.72
CA GLY A 48 3.77 19.89 2.61
C GLY A 48 3.89 18.70 1.67
N PHE A 49 4.04 17.49 2.21
CA PHE A 49 3.99 16.25 1.43
C PHE A 49 2.64 16.17 0.71
N GLN A 50 2.69 16.08 -0.61
CA GLN A 50 1.52 15.98 -1.46
C GLN A 50 1.66 14.78 -2.40
N VAL A 51 0.67 13.89 -2.38
CA VAL A 51 0.53 12.81 -3.35
C VAL A 51 -0.17 13.37 -4.58
N THR A 52 0.45 13.27 -5.75
CA THR A 52 -0.15 13.68 -7.03
C THR A 52 -0.81 12.51 -7.74
N GLU A 53 -0.29 11.30 -7.54
CA GLU A 53 -0.78 10.11 -8.20
C GLU A 53 -0.61 8.91 -7.27
N TYR A 54 -1.64 8.09 -7.20
CA TYR A 54 -1.69 6.88 -6.37
C TYR A 54 -2.27 5.75 -7.20
N ARG A 55 -1.49 4.68 -7.36
CA ARG A 55 -1.95 3.43 -7.95
C ARG A 55 -1.62 2.29 -7.00
N ARG A 56 -2.56 1.37 -6.82
CA ARG A 56 -2.36 0.13 -6.09
C ARG A 56 -2.79 -1.03 -6.97
N ASP A 57 -1.86 -1.93 -7.24
CA ASP A 57 -2.12 -3.14 -7.99
C ASP A 57 -2.07 -4.35 -7.05
N GLN A 58 -2.97 -5.30 -7.27
CA GLN A 58 -2.98 -6.55 -6.52
C GLN A 58 -1.80 -7.38 -7.00
N GLU A 59 -0.94 -7.81 -6.07
CA GLU A 59 0.03 -8.83 -6.37
C GLU A 59 -0.74 -10.16 -6.41
N SER A 60 -0.92 -10.70 -7.62
CA SER A 60 -1.52 -12.02 -7.79
C SER A 60 -0.58 -13.04 -7.16
N LEU A 61 -0.80 -13.35 -5.89
CA LEU A 61 -0.25 -14.56 -5.31
C LEU A 61 -0.90 -15.74 -6.03
N PRO A 62 -0.14 -16.71 -6.55
CA PRO A 62 -0.74 -17.99 -6.87
C PRO A 62 -1.41 -18.49 -5.59
N ASP A 63 -2.72 -18.70 -5.67
CA ASP A 63 -3.49 -19.38 -4.62
C ASP A 63 -2.68 -20.62 -4.25
N ALA A 64 -2.38 -20.76 -2.96
CA ALA A 64 -1.54 -21.83 -2.45
C ALA A 64 -1.95 -23.13 -3.16
N ALA A 65 -1.02 -23.70 -3.93
CA ALA A 65 -1.25 -24.95 -4.64
C ALA A 65 -1.87 -25.94 -3.66
N PRO A 66 -2.98 -26.63 -4.00
CA PRO A 66 -3.62 -27.54 -3.08
C PRO A 66 -2.56 -28.55 -2.65
N ALA A 67 -2.35 -28.63 -1.33
CA ALA A 67 -1.42 -29.58 -0.73
C ALA A 67 -1.61 -30.93 -1.39
N ASP A 68 -0.51 -31.43 -1.95
CA ASP A 68 -0.42 -32.66 -2.71
C ASP A 68 -1.16 -33.78 -1.97
N ARG A 69 -2.25 -34.25 -2.57
CA ARG A 69 -3.08 -35.33 -2.06
C ARG A 69 -2.35 -36.62 -2.39
N THR A 70 -1.24 -36.91 -1.70
CA THR A 70 -0.61 -38.23 -1.77
C THR A 70 -1.45 -39.20 -0.97
N VAL A 71 -2.38 -39.82 -1.69
CA VAL A 71 -3.04 -41.08 -1.35
C VAL A 71 -2.00 -42.12 -0.93
N GLN A 72 -2.25 -42.79 0.20
CA GLN A 72 -1.69 -44.10 0.55
C GLN A 72 -2.85 -45.02 0.87
#